data_AF-A0A9W7CAP2-F1
#
_entry.id   AF-A0A9W7CAP2-F1
#
_cell.length_a   1.000
_cell.length_b   1.000
_cell.length_c   1.000
_cell.angle_alpha   90.00
_cell.angle_beta   90.00
_cell.angle_gamma   90.00
#
_symmetry.space_group_name_H-M   'P 1'
#
loop_
_entity.id
_entity.type
_entity.pdbx_description
1 polymer ?
#
loop_
_entity_poly.entity_id
_entity_poly.type
_entity_poly.pdbx_seq_one_letter_code
_entity_poly.pdbx_strand_id
1 'polypeptide(L)'
;MWGALTKDLGDFVSTLAEEVQGPIDPNVSGENIDDYDDYSGDTGLSLESRVASCALAITKAKSTYLEPLSSEYDLVEAEEIIGFCESFSADEKTSSIEEILLDESSPVKALMEEFVPEQVSYQDFWSRYYFRVASLSEVDEAGIERVEMIKHRINSEFDAKLVEGITNLFGGVKNRLKEVGGNVTKAVESVVDNVAAGIDNPEQLNNPDESVESTTIEFGSPSPKAARRDELDKIRTSHAVALSAKQLEIDALKERLLKGQEADEGCSSEEATELQKQLEQKDGVIESMKEQIALQQRQLEQAGAQITSLAGKEERSALEDERRNGALMELEKKLGVREEEVRSLKLQLQQGVTQTPDGALAEMEKNLRDSEDVAKELKVELASEQTQQAELKSQLASQQAEASAQLSSLSSQVSSLSSENSNLSSLNASLTKELDAARKVSSSLELQVSDLSGQKDAFMKRQKELESEIQNVPPPTPPSDLTSLTSEIETWKLRAQKCRDDRTQVVLEKKSLSENVQTLKASLTASQNQVTSLNATVESQKARIKALEISDVKSEGSSGIMVNSSESLENIKKKEVEEEEEEGWGEWGED
;
A
#
# COMPACT_ATOMS: atom_id res chain seq x y z
N MET A 1 33.73 -11.09 20.64
CA MET A 1 34.22 -10.34 19.47
C MET A 1 33.12 -9.58 18.73
N TRP A 2 32.04 -10.22 18.27
CA TRP A 2 31.00 -9.56 17.46
C TRP A 2 30.14 -8.52 18.19
N GLY A 3 29.87 -8.71 19.50
CA GLY A 3 29.03 -7.80 20.30
C GLY A 3 29.63 -6.40 20.48
N ALA A 4 30.94 -6.32 20.72
CA ALA A 4 31.67 -5.06 20.83
C ALA A 4 31.76 -4.34 19.46
N LEU A 5 31.99 -5.09 18.37
CA LEU A 5 31.99 -4.53 17.02
C LEU A 5 30.65 -3.85 16.69
N THR A 6 29.52 -4.45 17.10
CA THR A 6 28.18 -3.87 16.88
C THR A 6 27.89 -2.63 17.72
N LYS A 7 28.45 -2.52 18.94
CA LYS A 7 28.27 -1.36 19.81
C LYS A 7 29.18 -0.19 19.39
N ASP A 8 30.46 -0.46 19.12
CA ASP A 8 31.40 0.54 18.58
C ASP A 8 30.93 1.05 17.22
N LEU A 9 30.28 0.20 16.40
CA LEU A 9 29.63 0.66 15.17
C LEU A 9 28.37 1.49 15.42
N GLY A 10 27.60 1.20 16.46
CA GLY A 10 26.44 2.00 16.86
C GLY A 10 26.84 3.40 17.30
N ASP A 11 27.93 3.50 18.07
CA ASP A 11 28.51 4.78 18.50
C ASP A 11 29.14 5.53 17.32
N PHE A 12 29.76 4.81 16.38
CA PHE A 12 30.23 5.36 15.10
C PHE A 12 29.11 5.96 14.25
N VAL A 13 27.99 5.26 14.08
CA VAL A 13 26.82 5.75 13.32
C VAL A 13 26.22 6.98 14.01
N SER A 14 26.21 7.01 15.34
CA SER A 14 25.69 8.14 16.13
C SER A 14 26.59 9.38 16.00
N THR A 15 27.90 9.20 16.03
CA THR A 15 28.88 10.30 15.89
C THR A 15 28.87 10.90 14.47
N LEU A 16 28.67 10.07 13.45
CA LEU A 16 28.50 10.53 12.06
C LEU A 16 27.18 11.27 11.83
N ALA A 17 26.10 10.86 12.50
CA ALA A 17 24.81 11.52 12.39
C ALA A 17 24.83 12.94 12.99
N GLU A 18 25.63 13.19 14.02
CA GLU A 18 25.87 14.55 14.55
C GLU A 18 26.70 15.43 13.59
N GLU A 19 27.64 14.86 12.85
CA GLU A 19 28.50 15.60 11.91
C GLU A 19 27.75 16.03 10.63
N VAL A 20 26.73 15.27 10.21
CA VAL A 20 25.86 15.61 9.07
C VAL A 20 24.87 16.74 9.39
N GLN A 21 24.66 17.08 10.67
CA GLN A 21 23.82 18.21 11.09
C GLN A 21 24.52 19.59 11.09
N GLY A 22 25.72 19.70 10.51
CA GLY A 22 26.34 20.99 10.21
C GLY A 22 25.47 21.86 9.28
N PRO A 23 25.53 23.20 9.38
CA PRO A 23 24.67 24.09 8.61
C PRO A 23 24.94 23.94 7.12
N ILE A 24 23.96 23.38 6.39
CA ILE A 24 23.97 23.29 4.94
C ILE A 24 23.83 24.71 4.38
N ASP A 25 24.86 25.18 3.69
CA ASP A 25 24.87 26.46 2.98
C ASP A 25 23.84 26.40 1.82
N PRO A 26 22.77 27.21 1.84
CA PRO A 26 21.66 27.09 0.89
C PRO A 26 21.96 27.63 -0.52
N ASN A 27 23.23 27.88 -0.87
CA ASN A 27 23.59 28.63 -2.07
C ASN A 27 24.31 27.85 -3.19
N VAL A 28 24.26 26.51 -3.18
CA VAL A 28 24.74 25.72 -4.33
C VAL A 28 23.60 25.50 -5.31
N SER A 29 23.52 26.38 -6.30
CA SER A 29 22.55 26.36 -7.40
C SER A 29 22.79 25.19 -8.35
N GLY A 30 21.68 24.56 -8.75
CA GLY A 30 21.55 23.41 -9.62
C GLY A 30 22.47 23.31 -10.82
N GLU A 31 23.03 22.11 -10.96
CA GLU A 31 23.36 21.52 -12.25
C GLU A 31 22.71 20.12 -12.31
N ASN A 32 22.28 19.78 -13.52
CA ASN A 32 21.44 18.63 -13.88
C ASN A 32 21.93 17.29 -13.30
N ILE A 33 21.01 16.56 -12.65
CA ILE A 33 21.17 15.18 -12.23
C ILE A 33 20.06 14.37 -12.91
N ASP A 34 20.29 14.03 -14.17
CA ASP A 34 19.49 13.07 -14.95
C ASP A 34 20.48 12.07 -15.57
N ASP A 35 21.09 11.20 -14.75
CA ASP A 35 21.85 10.00 -15.18
C ASP A 35 22.33 9.19 -13.94
N TYR A 36 21.39 8.57 -13.19
CA TYR A 36 21.72 7.66 -12.09
C TYR A 36 20.86 6.39 -12.15
N ASP A 37 21.20 5.48 -13.05
CA ASP A 37 20.65 4.13 -13.13
C ASP A 37 21.78 3.10 -13.40
N ASP A 38 22.82 3.05 -12.53
CA ASP A 38 23.67 1.86 -12.33
C ASP A 38 24.55 1.96 -11.06
N TYR A 39 23.95 2.16 -9.89
CA TYR A 39 24.67 2.04 -8.61
C TYR A 39 24.47 0.62 -8.05
N SER A 40 25.14 -0.35 -8.66
CA SER A 40 25.63 -1.49 -7.90
C SER A 40 26.79 -0.98 -7.06
N GLY A 41 26.57 -0.84 -5.75
CA GLY A 41 27.50 -0.24 -4.81
C GLY A 41 28.76 -1.06 -4.61
N ASP A 42 29.66 -1.03 -5.59
CA ASP A 42 31.08 -1.26 -5.39
C ASP A 42 31.71 0.11 -5.16
N THR A 43 31.98 0.45 -3.90
CA THR A 43 32.63 1.74 -3.58
C THR A 43 34.08 1.78 -4.07
N GLY A 44 34.63 0.71 -4.67
CA GLY A 44 35.96 0.67 -5.25
C GLY A 44 37.10 0.92 -4.26
N LEU A 45 36.78 1.08 -2.97
CA LEU A 45 37.75 1.26 -1.90
C LEU A 45 38.29 -0.12 -1.55
N SER A 46 39.61 -0.29 -1.68
CA SER A 46 40.26 -1.54 -1.28
C SER A 46 39.95 -1.83 0.20
N LEU A 47 39.94 -3.10 0.56
CA LEU A 47 39.77 -3.57 1.94
C LEU A 47 40.68 -2.78 2.91
N GLU A 48 41.90 -2.46 2.49
CA GLU A 48 42.85 -1.65 3.26
C GLU A 48 42.35 -0.23 3.54
N SER A 49 41.73 0.43 2.56
CA SER A 49 41.14 1.76 2.74
C SER A 49 39.91 1.76 3.65
N ARG A 50 39.15 0.66 3.67
CA ARG A 50 37.97 0.47 4.53
C ARG A 50 38.39 0.18 5.98
N VAL A 51 39.37 -0.71 6.18
CA VAL A 51 39.97 -0.97 7.49
C VAL A 51 40.62 0.28 8.06
N ALA A 52 41.30 1.08 7.23
CA ALA A 52 41.87 2.36 7.64
C ALA A 52 40.78 3.36 8.13
N SER A 53 39.63 3.42 7.44
CA SER A 53 38.53 4.30 7.88
C SER A 53 37.89 3.83 9.19
N CYS A 54 37.70 2.53 9.38
CA CYS A 54 37.20 1.97 10.64
C CYS A 54 38.19 2.18 11.79
N ALA A 55 39.48 2.00 11.53
CA ALA A 55 40.54 2.31 12.50
C ALA A 55 40.46 3.79 12.91
N LEU A 56 40.34 4.70 11.94
CA LEU A 56 40.26 6.15 12.20
C LEU A 56 39.00 6.53 13.00
N ALA A 57 37.87 5.87 12.76
CA ALA A 57 36.65 6.06 13.56
C ALA A 57 36.83 5.62 15.02
N ILE A 58 37.41 4.44 15.24
CA ILE A 58 37.73 3.93 16.58
C ILE A 58 38.74 4.85 17.28
N THR A 59 39.67 5.46 16.51
CA THR A 59 40.61 6.44 17.07
C THR A 59 39.98 7.75 17.53
N LYS A 60 38.72 8.03 17.20
CA LYS A 60 38.01 9.24 17.62
C LYS A 60 37.12 9.01 18.85
N ALA A 61 36.72 7.77 19.14
CA ALA A 61 35.84 7.47 20.26
C ALA A 61 36.62 7.47 21.59
N LYS A 62 36.25 8.38 22.50
CA LYS A 62 36.94 8.53 23.80
C LYS A 62 36.72 7.34 24.73
N SER A 63 35.51 6.77 24.74
CA SER A 63 35.12 5.61 25.57
C SER A 63 36.04 4.41 25.35
N THR A 64 36.46 4.20 24.11
CA THR A 64 37.40 3.19 23.66
C THR A 64 38.68 3.19 24.51
N TYR A 65 39.23 4.35 24.86
CA TYR A 65 40.48 4.42 25.58
C TYR A 65 40.31 4.38 27.11
N LEU A 66 39.13 4.75 27.61
CA LEU A 66 38.88 4.95 29.04
C LEU A 66 38.27 3.72 29.71
N GLU A 67 37.42 2.96 29.02
CA GLU A 67 36.79 1.77 29.61
C GLU A 67 37.73 0.54 29.58
N PRO A 68 37.83 -0.21 30.70
CA PRO A 68 38.56 -1.47 30.72
C PRO A 68 37.96 -2.47 29.72
N LEU A 69 38.81 -3.17 28.97
CA LEU A 69 38.35 -4.18 28.02
C LEU A 69 37.60 -5.34 28.70
N SER A 70 37.67 -5.52 30.02
CA SER A 70 36.95 -6.58 30.73
C SER A 70 35.48 -6.27 31.05
N SER A 71 35.05 -5.01 31.01
CA SER A 71 33.68 -4.64 31.38
C SER A 71 32.65 -4.83 30.27
N GLU A 72 33.11 -5.07 29.05
CA GLU A 72 32.28 -5.04 27.84
C GLU A 72 32.02 -6.43 27.22
N TYR A 73 32.62 -7.49 27.78
CA TYR A 73 32.65 -8.81 27.17
C TYR A 73 32.12 -9.90 28.13
N ASP A 74 31.45 -10.92 27.57
CA ASP A 74 31.00 -12.09 28.31
C ASP A 74 32.20 -12.87 28.90
N LEU A 75 31.98 -13.63 29.98
CA LEU A 75 33.04 -14.30 30.76
C LEU A 75 34.04 -15.12 29.91
N VAL A 76 33.60 -15.69 28.79
CA VAL A 76 34.45 -16.49 27.89
C VAL A 76 35.38 -15.62 27.04
N GLU A 77 34.92 -14.44 26.62
CA GLU A 77 35.70 -13.50 25.80
C GLU A 77 36.62 -12.62 26.68
N ALA A 78 36.26 -12.45 27.95
CA ALA A 78 37.09 -11.76 28.93
C ALA A 78 38.46 -12.44 29.15
N GLU A 79 38.53 -13.79 29.09
CA GLU A 79 39.80 -14.52 29.26
C GLU A 79 40.79 -14.25 28.11
N GLU A 80 40.30 -14.17 26.87
CA GLU A 80 41.12 -13.87 25.69
C GLU A 80 41.67 -12.44 25.73
N ILE A 81 40.83 -11.50 26.16
CA ILE A 81 41.20 -10.10 26.36
C ILE A 81 42.24 -9.93 27.45
N ILE A 82 42.03 -10.59 28.60
CA ILE A 82 42.99 -10.57 29.71
C ILE A 82 44.32 -11.15 29.23
N GLY A 83 44.29 -12.29 28.53
CA GLY A 83 45.48 -12.91 27.95
C GLY A 83 46.21 -11.98 26.96
N PHE A 84 45.50 -11.25 26.11
CA PHE A 84 46.10 -10.25 25.24
C PHE A 84 46.74 -9.10 26.03
N CYS A 85 46.02 -8.52 26.99
CA CYS A 85 46.50 -7.40 27.78
C CYS A 85 47.74 -7.76 28.61
N GLU A 86 47.78 -8.98 29.17
CA GLU A 86 48.92 -9.50 29.92
C GLU A 86 50.14 -9.81 29.04
N SER A 87 49.91 -10.22 27.78
CA SER A 87 51.00 -10.52 26.83
C SER A 87 51.45 -9.30 26.03
N PHE A 88 50.65 -8.23 25.96
CA PHE A 88 50.99 -7.01 25.25
C PHE A 88 52.09 -6.22 25.98
N SER A 89 53.07 -5.70 25.23
CA SER A 89 54.13 -4.84 25.74
C SER A 89 54.26 -3.60 24.87
N ALA A 90 54.04 -2.40 25.43
CA ALA A 90 54.21 -1.15 24.68
C ALA A 90 55.67 -0.95 24.26
N ASP A 91 56.63 -1.43 25.05
CA ASP A 91 58.06 -1.35 24.74
C ASP A 91 58.40 -2.10 23.44
N GLU A 92 57.76 -3.25 23.20
CA GLU A 92 57.94 -4.03 21.97
C GLU A 92 57.30 -3.36 20.74
N LYS A 93 56.32 -2.48 20.96
CA LYS A 93 55.63 -1.72 19.92
C LYS A 93 56.13 -0.29 19.76
N THR A 94 57.20 0.10 20.46
CA THR A 94 57.73 1.48 20.49
C THR A 94 57.90 2.08 19.10
N SER A 95 58.51 1.36 18.15
CA SER A 95 58.72 1.90 16.79
C SER A 95 57.42 2.17 16.03
N SER A 96 56.40 1.34 16.21
CA SER A 96 55.08 1.55 15.59
C SER A 96 54.30 2.66 16.29
N ILE A 97 54.44 2.78 17.61
CA ILE A 97 53.85 3.87 18.39
C ILE A 97 54.46 5.22 17.97
N GLU A 98 55.79 5.28 17.84
CA GLU A 98 56.49 6.48 17.37
C GLU A 98 56.00 6.92 16.00
N GLU A 99 55.79 5.99 15.06
CA GLU A 99 55.24 6.30 13.74
C GLU A 99 53.84 6.92 13.82
N ILE A 100 52.94 6.36 14.66
CA ILE A 100 51.59 6.91 14.89
C ILE A 100 51.64 8.30 15.52
N LEU A 101 52.60 8.57 16.40
CA LEU A 101 52.76 9.85 17.11
C LEU A 101 53.52 10.90 16.28
N LEU A 102 54.28 10.49 15.27
CA LEU A 102 54.96 11.38 14.32
C LEU A 102 53.97 11.99 13.31
N ASP A 103 52.85 11.31 13.04
CA ASP A 103 51.77 11.87 12.24
C ASP A 103 51.00 12.95 13.05
N GLU A 104 51.23 14.22 12.70
CA GLU A 104 50.55 15.37 13.32
C GLU A 104 49.04 15.36 13.09
N SER A 105 48.54 14.61 12.10
CA SER A 105 47.12 14.48 11.80
C SER A 105 46.44 13.32 12.54
N SER A 106 47.19 12.53 13.30
CA SER A 106 46.67 11.36 14.01
C SER A 106 45.79 11.75 15.21
N PRO A 107 44.49 11.38 15.22
CA PRO A 107 43.60 11.63 16.36
C PRO A 107 44.08 10.93 17.64
N VAL A 108 44.78 9.80 17.50
CA VAL A 108 45.32 9.00 18.62
C VAL A 108 46.31 9.81 19.44
N LYS A 109 47.13 10.65 18.78
CA LYS A 109 48.12 11.47 19.47
C LYS A 109 47.46 12.46 20.42
N ALA A 110 46.44 13.17 19.95
CA ALA A 110 45.68 14.11 20.77
C ALA A 110 45.02 13.42 21.97
N LEU A 111 44.45 12.24 21.76
CA LEU A 111 43.85 11.45 22.86
C LEU A 111 44.90 10.89 23.82
N MET A 112 46.07 10.49 23.34
CA MET A 112 47.17 10.02 24.19
C MET A 112 47.68 11.16 25.08
N GLU A 113 47.87 12.36 24.51
CA GLU A 113 48.26 13.55 25.25
C GLU A 113 47.19 14.00 26.26
N GLU A 114 45.89 13.79 25.96
CA GLU A 114 44.77 14.10 26.84
C GLU A 114 44.61 13.08 27.99
N PHE A 115 44.78 11.79 27.72
CA PHE A 115 44.43 10.72 28.66
C PHE A 115 45.62 10.11 29.40
N VAL A 116 46.84 10.23 28.87
CA VAL A 116 48.04 9.65 29.47
C VAL A 116 48.92 10.77 30.04
N PRO A 117 49.34 10.70 31.33
CA PRO A 117 49.10 9.62 32.30
C PRO A 117 47.87 9.84 33.20
N GLU A 118 47.08 10.89 32.98
CA GLU A 118 46.09 11.36 33.96
C GLU A 118 44.90 10.42 34.16
N GLN A 119 44.41 9.77 33.11
CA GLN A 119 43.21 8.92 33.14
C GLN A 119 43.54 7.44 32.95
N VAL A 120 44.52 7.13 32.10
CA VAL A 120 44.99 5.76 31.84
C VAL A 120 46.50 5.70 31.75
N SER A 121 47.07 4.55 32.13
CA SER A 121 48.50 4.34 31.99
C SER A 121 48.91 4.26 30.52
N TYR A 122 50.16 4.61 30.20
CA TYR A 122 50.69 4.51 28.83
C TYR A 122 50.53 3.09 28.27
N GLN A 123 50.80 2.08 29.10
CA GLN A 123 50.66 0.67 28.75
C GLN A 123 49.20 0.30 28.44
N ASP A 124 48.25 0.73 29.27
CA ASP A 124 46.83 0.42 29.09
C ASP A 124 46.22 1.13 27.89
N PHE A 125 46.64 2.37 27.63
CA PHE A 125 46.19 3.12 26.46
C PHE A 125 46.55 2.37 25.17
N TRP A 126 47.82 1.94 25.05
CA TRP A 126 48.29 1.25 23.87
C TRP A 126 47.79 -0.19 23.76
N SER A 127 47.64 -0.92 24.87
CA SER A 127 47.05 -2.26 24.82
C SER A 127 45.61 -2.22 24.30
N ARG A 128 44.81 -1.25 24.75
CA ARG A 128 43.44 -0.99 24.29
C ARG A 128 43.36 -0.60 22.82
N TYR A 129 44.31 0.22 22.36
CA TYR A 129 44.41 0.60 20.96
C TYR A 129 44.71 -0.60 20.07
N TYR A 130 45.81 -1.32 20.36
CA TYR A 130 46.27 -2.43 19.53
C TYR A 130 45.32 -3.62 19.55
N PHE A 131 44.65 -3.89 20.67
CA PHE A 131 43.63 -4.94 20.74
C PHE A 131 42.50 -4.71 19.74
N ARG A 132 41.99 -3.47 19.66
CA ARG A 132 40.90 -3.13 18.76
C ARG A 132 41.35 -3.06 17.31
N VAL A 133 42.54 -2.52 17.04
CA VAL A 133 43.11 -2.53 15.68
C VAL A 133 43.36 -3.96 15.19
N ALA A 134 43.86 -4.86 16.05
CA ALA A 134 44.03 -6.27 15.71
C ALA A 134 42.67 -6.94 15.44
N SER A 135 41.67 -6.67 16.27
CA SER A 135 40.30 -7.17 16.10
C SER A 135 39.67 -6.74 14.77
N LEU A 136 40.01 -5.54 14.26
CA LEU A 136 39.56 -5.09 12.93
C LEU A 136 40.23 -5.83 11.79
N SER A 137 41.51 -6.21 11.95
CA SER A 137 42.25 -6.95 10.92
C SER A 137 41.80 -8.41 10.79
N GLU A 138 41.12 -8.95 11.80
CA GLU A 138 40.53 -10.29 11.79
C GLU A 138 39.11 -10.34 11.20
N VAL A 139 38.48 -9.18 10.97
CA VAL A 139 37.17 -9.13 10.31
C VAL A 139 37.36 -9.42 8.82
N ASP A 140 36.85 -10.58 8.39
CA ASP A 140 36.83 -10.97 6.99
C ASP A 140 35.99 -10.01 6.12
N GLU A 141 36.23 -10.03 4.81
CA GLU A 141 35.50 -9.20 3.83
C GLU A 141 33.97 -9.36 3.96
N ALA A 142 33.53 -10.57 4.31
CA ALA A 142 32.14 -10.90 4.59
C ALA A 142 31.58 -10.18 5.84
N GLY A 143 32.41 -9.93 6.86
CA GLY A 143 32.04 -9.19 8.05
C GLY A 143 31.83 -7.70 7.80
N ILE A 144 32.73 -7.10 7.01
CA ILE A 144 32.62 -5.69 6.61
C ILE A 144 31.42 -5.47 5.68
N GLU A 145 31.17 -6.39 4.73
CA GLU A 145 29.97 -6.35 3.88
C GLU A 145 28.66 -6.49 4.68
N ARG A 146 28.61 -7.36 5.70
CA ARG A 146 27.42 -7.49 6.57
C ARG A 146 27.14 -6.19 7.31
N VAL A 147 28.18 -5.57 7.83
CA VAL A 147 28.12 -4.28 8.52
C VAL A 147 27.67 -3.15 7.59
N GLU A 148 28.20 -3.09 6.37
CA GLU A 148 27.79 -2.09 5.38
C GLU A 148 26.36 -2.32 4.90
N MET A 149 25.93 -3.56 4.70
CA MET A 149 24.52 -3.87 4.43
C MET A 149 23.62 -3.40 5.56
N ILE A 150 24.02 -3.60 6.82
CA ILE A 150 23.27 -3.13 7.99
C ILE A 150 23.25 -1.59 8.02
N LYS A 151 24.37 -0.92 7.77
CA LYS A 151 24.46 0.55 7.69
C LYS A 151 23.58 1.11 6.57
N HIS A 152 23.65 0.51 5.38
CA HIS A 152 22.89 0.94 4.22
C HIS A 152 21.39 0.71 4.43
N ARG A 153 21.02 -0.40 5.09
CA ARG A 153 19.66 -0.69 5.48
C ARG A 153 19.15 0.27 6.55
N ILE A 154 19.91 0.53 7.60
CA ILE A 154 19.56 1.51 8.65
C ILE A 154 19.40 2.89 8.05
N ASN A 155 20.36 3.39 7.28
CA ASN A 155 20.27 4.71 6.65
C ASN A 155 19.10 4.78 5.65
N SER A 156 18.88 3.75 4.83
CA SER A 156 17.74 3.75 3.90
C SER A 156 16.39 3.70 4.62
N GLU A 157 16.27 2.94 5.71
CA GLU A 157 15.03 2.87 6.49
C GLU A 157 14.81 4.14 7.31
N PHE A 158 15.88 4.79 7.79
CA PHE A 158 15.81 6.03 8.55
C PHE A 158 15.53 7.23 7.64
N ASP A 159 16.20 7.35 6.50
CA ASP A 159 15.97 8.39 5.51
C ASP A 159 14.59 8.25 4.87
N ALA A 160 14.15 7.03 4.53
CA ALA A 160 12.80 6.83 4.00
C ALA A 160 11.73 7.20 5.03
N LYS A 161 11.87 6.79 6.29
CA LYS A 161 10.90 7.11 7.36
C LYS A 161 10.97 8.58 7.79
N LEU A 162 12.14 9.22 7.72
CA LEU A 162 12.31 10.65 8.03
C LEU A 162 11.76 11.51 6.90
N VAL A 163 12.04 11.19 5.64
CA VAL A 163 11.47 11.88 4.47
C VAL A 163 9.97 11.68 4.41
N GLU A 164 9.45 10.47 4.63
CA GLU A 164 8.01 10.17 4.72
C GLU A 164 7.37 10.89 5.92
N GLY A 165 8.04 10.93 7.07
CA GLY A 165 7.61 11.67 8.25
C GLY A 165 7.54 13.18 8.03
N ILE A 166 8.56 13.78 7.39
CA ILE A 166 8.65 15.21 7.10
C ILE A 166 7.68 15.61 5.96
N THR A 167 7.55 14.80 4.91
CA THR A 167 6.56 15.07 3.85
C THR A 167 5.13 14.93 4.35
N ASN A 168 4.85 13.98 5.25
CA ASN A 168 3.53 13.86 5.88
C ASN A 168 3.26 14.97 6.90
N LEU A 169 4.26 15.44 7.66
CA LEU A 169 4.10 16.56 8.60
C LEU A 169 3.92 17.91 7.87
N PHE A 170 4.74 18.22 6.86
CA PHE A 170 4.73 19.54 6.23
C PHE A 170 3.82 19.63 5.00
N GLY A 171 3.58 18.53 4.29
CA GLY A 171 2.63 18.46 3.17
C GLY A 171 1.18 18.67 3.62
N GLY A 172 0.83 18.16 4.82
CA GLY A 172 -0.48 18.38 5.43
C GLY A 172 -0.67 19.76 6.06
N VAL A 173 0.42 20.35 6.58
CA VAL A 173 0.37 21.65 7.26
C VAL A 173 0.36 22.82 6.27
N LYS A 174 1.07 22.76 5.14
CA LYS A 174 1.13 23.87 4.16
C LYS A 174 -0.23 24.20 3.53
N ASN A 175 -1.08 23.19 3.32
CA ASN A 175 -2.44 23.37 2.80
C ASN A 175 -3.44 23.78 3.88
N ARG A 176 -3.27 23.34 5.15
CA ARG A 176 -4.14 23.72 6.27
C ARG A 176 -3.79 25.10 6.86
N LEU A 177 -2.52 25.53 6.82
CA LEU A 177 -2.09 26.84 7.33
C LEU A 177 -2.58 28.01 6.47
N LYS A 178 -2.83 27.77 5.17
CA LYS A 178 -3.38 28.77 4.24
C LYS A 178 -4.88 29.03 4.45
N GLU A 179 -5.59 28.08 5.09
CA GLU A 179 -7.03 28.12 5.29
C GLU A 179 -7.43 28.42 6.76
N VAL A 180 -6.54 28.14 7.73
CA VAL A 180 -6.78 28.32 9.17
C VAL A 180 -6.21 29.65 9.74
N GLY A 181 -5.36 30.35 8.99
CA GLY A 181 -4.68 31.58 9.42
C GLY A 181 -5.57 32.78 9.81
N GLY A 182 -6.89 32.73 9.54
CA GLY A 182 -7.84 33.77 9.96
C GLY A 182 -8.50 33.56 11.32
N ASN A 183 -8.51 32.34 11.86
CA ASN A 183 -9.34 31.99 13.02
C ASN A 183 -8.55 31.63 14.30
N VAL A 184 -7.26 31.31 14.20
CA VAL A 184 -6.43 30.93 15.36
C VAL A 184 -5.92 32.15 16.16
N THR A 185 -5.74 33.31 15.52
CA THR A 185 -5.30 34.54 16.20
C THR A 185 -6.30 35.03 17.25
N LYS A 186 -7.61 34.81 17.06
CA LYS A 186 -8.65 35.20 18.04
C LYS A 186 -8.79 34.24 19.22
N ALA A 187 -8.40 32.97 19.05
CA ALA A 187 -8.46 31.97 20.12
C ALA A 187 -7.23 32.02 21.03
N VAL A 188 -6.08 32.43 20.50
CA VAL A 188 -4.84 32.59 21.28
C VAL A 188 -4.87 33.85 22.17
N GLU A 189 -5.47 34.96 21.70
CA GLU A 189 -5.64 36.17 22.53
C GLU A 189 -6.54 35.92 23.76
N SER A 190 -7.59 35.09 23.67
CA SER A 190 -8.47 34.82 24.83
C SER A 190 -7.88 33.86 25.86
N VAL A 191 -6.84 33.11 25.53
CA VAL A 191 -6.14 32.19 26.46
C VAL A 191 -5.02 32.93 27.18
N VAL A 192 -4.34 33.86 26.49
CA VAL A 192 -3.28 34.70 27.10
C VAL A 192 -3.86 35.63 28.17
N ASP A 193 -5.05 36.18 27.97
CA ASP A 193 -5.72 37.04 28.98
C ASP A 193 -6.16 36.29 30.26
N ASN A 194 -6.37 34.98 30.18
CA ASN A 194 -6.77 34.16 31.34
C ASN A 194 -5.58 33.63 32.16
N VAL A 195 -4.36 33.62 31.59
CA VAL A 195 -3.14 33.21 32.30
C VAL A 195 -2.47 34.39 33.01
N ALA A 196 -2.69 35.62 32.53
CA ALA A 196 -2.13 36.84 33.12
C ALA A 196 -2.75 37.26 34.48
N ALA A 197 -3.86 36.65 34.91
CA ALA A 197 -4.57 37.02 36.14
C ALA A 197 -4.23 36.14 37.37
N GLY A 198 -3.28 35.21 37.25
CA GLY A 198 -3.09 34.13 38.24
C GLY A 198 -1.82 34.17 39.11
N ILE A 199 -0.92 35.14 38.96
CA ILE A 199 0.37 35.11 39.67
C ILE A 199 0.65 36.47 40.31
N ASP A 200 0.22 36.62 41.57
CA ASP A 200 0.77 37.60 42.51
C ASP A 200 0.48 37.12 43.94
N ASN A 201 1.41 36.35 44.53
CA ASN A 201 1.77 36.48 45.95
C ASN A 201 3.00 35.62 46.32
N PRO A 202 4.11 36.22 46.78
CA PRO A 202 5.20 35.49 47.41
C PRO A 202 5.33 35.93 48.88
N GLU A 203 5.03 35.07 49.85
CA GLU A 203 5.62 35.16 51.20
C GLU A 203 5.20 33.99 52.10
N GLN A 204 6.12 33.60 53.00
CA GLN A 204 5.99 32.70 54.16
C GLN A 204 6.22 31.19 53.87
N LEU A 205 7.11 30.44 54.53
CA LEU A 205 7.78 30.58 55.83
C LEU A 205 9.00 29.64 55.92
N ASN A 206 10.00 30.09 56.68
CA ASN A 206 11.14 29.34 57.21
C ASN A 206 10.72 28.13 58.07
N ASN A 207 11.42 26.99 57.93
CA ASN A 207 12.15 26.37 59.04
C ASN A 207 13.09 25.25 58.55
N PRO A 208 14.29 25.08 59.16
CA PRO A 208 15.24 24.02 58.82
C PRO A 208 15.27 22.94 59.92
N ASP A 209 14.90 21.71 59.60
CA ASP A 209 15.46 20.51 60.25
C ASP A 209 14.93 19.29 59.50
N GLU A 210 15.78 18.64 58.70
CA GLU A 210 15.76 17.18 58.56
C GLU A 210 17.01 16.70 57.84
N SER A 211 17.53 15.60 58.38
CA SER A 211 18.77 14.93 58.07
C SER A 211 18.97 14.64 56.58
N VAL A 212 20.15 15.00 56.09
CA VAL A 212 20.67 14.57 54.79
C VAL A 212 20.91 13.05 54.81
N GLU A 213 19.93 12.27 54.35
CA GLU A 213 20.19 10.94 53.82
C GLU A 213 20.83 11.10 52.43
N SER A 214 22.11 10.77 52.36
CA SER A 214 22.85 10.59 51.11
C SER A 214 22.13 9.56 50.25
N THR A 215 21.33 10.02 49.28
CA THR A 215 20.81 9.17 48.22
C THR A 215 21.96 8.84 47.28
N THR A 216 22.64 7.74 47.56
CA THR A 216 23.56 7.09 46.62
C THR A 216 22.72 6.66 45.41
N ILE A 217 22.84 7.37 44.30
CA ILE A 217 22.28 6.97 43.02
C ILE A 217 23.16 5.83 42.50
N GLU A 218 22.79 4.59 42.84
CA GLU A 218 23.35 3.41 42.20
C GLU A 218 22.89 3.36 40.74
N PHE A 219 23.82 3.64 39.82
CA PHE A 219 23.69 3.30 38.40
C PHE A 219 23.81 1.78 38.23
N GLY A 220 22.80 1.05 38.70
CA GLY A 220 22.65 -0.37 38.42
C GLY A 220 22.09 -0.55 37.02
N SER A 221 22.89 -1.11 36.10
CA SER A 221 22.41 -1.53 34.79
C SER A 221 21.14 -2.38 34.96
N PRO A 222 20.03 -2.06 34.27
CA PRO A 222 18.77 -2.78 34.44
C PRO A 222 19.01 -4.26 34.16
N SER A 223 18.51 -5.13 35.06
CA SER A 223 18.71 -6.57 34.88
C SER A 223 18.18 -7.02 33.51
N PRO A 224 18.74 -8.07 32.89
CA PRO A 224 18.30 -8.55 31.58
C PRO A 224 16.79 -8.82 31.49
N LYS A 225 16.14 -9.11 32.62
CA LYS A 225 14.68 -9.27 32.72
C LYS A 225 13.93 -7.94 32.59
N ALA A 226 14.47 -6.85 33.14
CA ALA A 226 13.90 -5.51 33.01
C ALA A 226 14.08 -4.96 31.58
N ALA A 227 15.27 -5.12 31.01
CA ALA A 227 15.56 -4.69 29.63
C ALA A 227 14.64 -5.36 28.59
N ARG A 228 14.42 -6.68 28.70
CA ARG A 228 13.50 -7.40 27.81
C ARG A 228 12.04 -6.99 27.99
N ARG A 229 11.64 -6.56 29.20
CA ARG A 229 10.27 -6.11 29.47
C ARG A 229 10.00 -4.75 28.83
N ASP A 230 10.96 -3.83 28.95
CA ASP A 230 10.91 -2.52 28.32
C ASP A 230 10.89 -2.62 26.79
N GLU A 231 11.64 -3.55 26.20
CA GLU A 231 11.63 -3.79 24.76
C GLU A 231 10.27 -4.33 24.28
N LEU A 232 9.64 -5.19 25.07
CA LEU A 232 8.31 -5.73 24.81
C LEU A 232 7.22 -4.65 24.88
N ASP A 233 7.35 -3.72 25.84
CA ASP A 233 6.45 -2.57 25.95
C ASP A 233 6.68 -1.54 24.84
N LYS A 234 7.92 -1.37 24.35
CA LYS A 234 8.23 -0.58 23.14
C LYS A 234 7.59 -1.18 21.89
N ILE A 235 7.63 -2.50 21.73
CA ILE A 235 6.98 -3.17 20.58
C ILE A 235 5.46 -3.02 20.66
N ARG A 236 4.87 -3.20 21.85
CA ARG A 236 3.41 -3.01 22.07
C ARG A 236 2.96 -1.59 21.76
N THR A 237 3.71 -0.59 22.23
CA THR A 237 3.40 0.82 21.99
C THR A 237 3.56 1.18 20.51
N SER A 238 4.61 0.71 19.83
CA SER A 238 4.80 0.90 18.39
C SER A 238 3.63 0.34 17.57
N HIS A 239 3.20 -0.89 17.84
CA HIS A 239 2.03 -1.49 17.17
C HIS A 239 0.72 -0.75 17.45
N ALA A 240 0.51 -0.28 18.68
CA ALA A 240 -0.66 0.52 19.02
C ALA A 240 -0.71 1.85 18.25
N VAL A 241 0.45 2.51 18.09
CA VAL A 241 0.57 3.75 17.31
C VAL A 241 0.27 3.49 15.83
N ALA A 242 0.80 2.41 15.25
CA ALA A 242 0.54 2.04 13.86
C ALA A 242 -0.95 1.78 13.58
N LEU A 243 -1.62 1.05 14.48
CA LEU A 243 -3.08 0.84 14.40
C LEU A 243 -3.86 2.15 14.50
N SER A 244 -3.48 3.03 15.43
CA SER A 244 -4.15 4.33 15.58
C SER A 244 -3.97 5.23 14.35
N ALA A 245 -2.80 5.20 13.71
CA ALA A 245 -2.56 5.94 12.48
C ALA A 245 -3.44 5.43 11.32
N LYS A 246 -3.59 4.11 11.17
CA LYS A 246 -4.47 3.53 10.15
C LYS A 246 -5.95 3.79 10.42
N GLN A 247 -6.36 3.82 11.69
CA GLN A 247 -7.72 4.21 12.05
C GLN A 247 -8.03 5.67 11.66
N LEU A 248 -7.08 6.59 11.88
CA LEU A 248 -7.22 7.99 11.47
C LEU A 248 -7.33 8.16 9.95
N GLU A 249 -6.58 7.37 9.15
CA GLU A 249 -6.73 7.38 7.69
C GLU A 249 -8.15 6.99 7.25
N ILE A 250 -8.76 6.00 7.92
CA ILE A 250 -10.13 5.55 7.63
C ILE A 250 -11.14 6.63 8.00
N ASP A 251 -10.97 7.25 9.18
CA ASP A 251 -11.88 8.29 9.63
C ASP A 251 -11.83 9.51 8.68
N ALA A 252 -10.64 9.86 8.17
CA ALA A 252 -10.49 10.89 7.15
C ALA A 252 -11.17 10.53 5.80
N LEU A 253 -11.12 9.26 5.39
CA LEU A 253 -11.83 8.79 4.19
C LEU A 253 -13.35 8.82 4.38
N LYS A 254 -13.84 8.40 5.55
CA LYS A 254 -15.26 8.49 5.92
C LYS A 254 -15.76 9.93 5.90
N GLU A 255 -14.97 10.87 6.43
CA GLU A 255 -15.31 12.29 6.42
C GLU A 255 -15.37 12.86 5.00
N ARG A 256 -14.45 12.47 4.10
CA ARG A 256 -14.51 12.85 2.68
C ARG A 256 -15.76 12.31 1.98
N LEU A 257 -16.14 11.06 2.28
CA LEU A 257 -17.32 10.44 1.71
C LEU A 257 -18.60 11.14 2.18
N LEU A 258 -18.68 11.50 3.46
CA LEU A 258 -19.77 12.29 4.03
C LEU A 258 -19.88 13.68 3.38
N LYS A 259 -18.75 14.39 3.23
CA LYS A 259 -18.72 15.70 2.55
C LYS A 259 -19.10 15.61 1.07
N GLY A 260 -18.72 14.54 0.39
CA GLY A 260 -19.13 14.27 -0.99
C GLY A 260 -20.63 13.97 -1.13
N GLN A 261 -21.27 13.42 -0.10
CA GLN A 261 -22.72 13.18 -0.06
C GLN A 261 -23.53 14.44 0.28
N GLU A 262 -22.98 15.35 1.07
CA GLU A 262 -23.63 16.63 1.43
C GLU A 262 -23.51 17.70 0.33
N ALA A 263 -22.52 17.59 -0.56
CA ALA A 263 -22.38 18.45 -1.73
C ALA A 263 -23.35 17.99 -2.84
N ASP A 264 -24.57 18.53 -2.82
CA ASP A 264 -25.69 18.23 -3.74
C ASP A 264 -25.47 18.66 -5.21
N GLU A 265 -24.21 18.84 -5.63
CA GLU A 265 -23.83 19.24 -6.99
C GLU A 265 -22.71 18.34 -7.55
N GLY A 266 -23.10 17.24 -8.18
CA GLY A 266 -22.32 16.63 -9.26
C GLY A 266 -21.11 15.77 -8.87
N CYS A 267 -21.04 15.21 -7.66
CA CYS A 267 -20.11 14.13 -7.39
C CYS A 267 -20.50 12.93 -8.26
N SER A 268 -19.60 12.52 -9.17
CA SER A 268 -19.90 11.44 -10.12
C SER A 268 -20.15 10.16 -9.32
N SER A 269 -21.21 9.42 -9.67
CA SER A 269 -21.54 8.14 -9.03
C SER A 269 -20.35 7.16 -9.01
N GLU A 270 -19.39 7.32 -9.91
CA GLU A 270 -18.18 6.49 -9.99
C GLU A 270 -17.18 6.80 -8.86
N GLU A 271 -16.97 8.06 -8.50
CA GLU A 271 -16.04 8.45 -7.42
C GLU A 271 -16.51 7.93 -6.06
N ALA A 272 -17.83 7.98 -5.80
CA ALA A 272 -18.41 7.42 -4.59
C ALA A 272 -18.22 5.90 -4.50
N THR A 273 -18.39 5.18 -5.63
CA THR A 273 -18.17 3.72 -5.66
C THR A 273 -16.71 3.33 -5.48
N GLU A 274 -15.78 4.13 -6.02
CA GLU A 274 -14.34 3.87 -5.87
C GLU A 274 -13.86 4.13 -4.43
N LEU A 275 -14.34 5.21 -3.80
CA LEU A 275 -14.06 5.48 -2.38
C LEU A 275 -14.64 4.38 -1.46
N GLN A 276 -15.83 3.87 -1.76
CA GLN A 276 -16.43 2.75 -1.04
C GLN A 276 -15.56 1.48 -1.13
N LYS A 277 -15.07 1.17 -2.32
CA LYS A 277 -14.18 0.02 -2.56
C LYS A 277 -12.84 0.15 -1.84
N GLN A 278 -12.27 1.36 -1.82
CA GLN A 278 -11.04 1.63 -1.07
C GLN A 278 -11.24 1.50 0.44
N LEU A 279 -12.41 1.89 0.96
CA LEU A 279 -12.79 1.67 2.36
C LEU A 279 -12.87 0.19 2.71
N GLU A 280 -13.58 -0.61 1.91
CA GLU A 280 -13.68 -2.06 2.12
C GLU A 280 -12.30 -2.75 2.06
N GLN A 281 -11.44 -2.33 1.14
CA GLN A 281 -10.08 -2.85 1.04
C GLN A 281 -9.25 -2.50 2.28
N LYS A 282 -9.31 -1.25 2.76
CA LYS A 282 -8.58 -0.82 3.97
C LYS A 282 -9.12 -1.48 5.24
N ASP A 283 -10.43 -1.64 5.37
CA ASP A 283 -11.03 -2.38 6.49
C ASP A 283 -10.56 -3.84 6.52
N GLY A 284 -10.46 -4.49 5.35
CA GLY A 284 -9.90 -5.84 5.23
C GLY A 284 -8.44 -5.94 5.68
N VAL A 285 -7.60 -4.94 5.35
CA VAL A 285 -6.20 -4.87 5.82
C VAL A 285 -6.14 -4.70 7.34
N ILE A 286 -7.00 -3.86 7.94
CA ILE A 286 -7.03 -3.69 9.40
C ILE A 286 -7.41 -4.97 10.12
N GLU A 287 -8.42 -5.69 9.65
CA GLU A 287 -8.80 -6.98 10.28
C GLU A 287 -7.67 -8.00 10.17
N SER A 288 -6.96 -8.07 9.04
CA SER A 288 -5.77 -8.91 8.90
C SER A 288 -4.65 -8.51 9.87
N MET A 289 -4.37 -7.20 10.02
CA MET A 289 -3.37 -6.71 10.98
C MET A 289 -3.79 -7.00 12.44
N LYS A 290 -5.07 -6.88 12.79
CA LYS A 290 -5.60 -7.24 14.13
C LYS A 290 -5.41 -8.72 14.42
N GLU A 291 -5.70 -9.60 13.45
CA GLU A 291 -5.47 -11.04 13.59
C GLU A 291 -3.98 -11.36 13.79
N GLN A 292 -3.09 -10.71 13.03
CA GLN A 292 -1.65 -10.87 13.19
C GLN A 292 -1.16 -10.41 14.56
N ILE A 293 -1.66 -9.28 15.06
CA ILE A 293 -1.34 -8.77 16.40
C ILE A 293 -1.83 -9.74 17.48
N ALA A 294 -3.05 -10.29 17.33
CA ALA A 294 -3.58 -11.27 18.27
C ALA A 294 -2.75 -12.57 18.27
N LEU A 295 -2.27 -13.01 17.11
CA LEU A 295 -1.37 -14.16 16.98
C LEU A 295 -0.03 -13.92 17.69
N GLN A 296 0.60 -12.76 17.44
CA GLN A 296 1.85 -12.38 18.10
C GLN A 296 1.68 -12.23 19.62
N GLN A 297 0.55 -11.70 20.09
CA GLN A 297 0.24 -11.61 21.52
C GLN A 297 0.16 -13.01 22.16
N ARG A 298 -0.51 -13.98 21.52
CA ARG A 298 -0.55 -15.37 22.02
C ARG A 298 0.83 -16.00 22.05
N GLN A 299 1.66 -15.78 21.04
CA GLN A 299 3.04 -16.29 21.00
C GLN A 299 3.89 -15.70 22.14
N LEU A 300 3.76 -14.40 22.41
CA LEU A 300 4.44 -13.73 23.53
C LEU A 300 3.95 -14.24 24.89
N GLU A 301 2.64 -14.46 25.07
CA GLU A 301 2.10 -15.07 26.29
C GLU A 301 2.62 -16.49 26.50
N GLN A 302 2.69 -17.30 25.44
CA GLN A 302 3.25 -18.65 25.50
C GLN A 302 4.74 -18.63 25.86
N ALA A 303 5.52 -17.74 25.25
CA ALA A 303 6.94 -17.57 25.58
C ALA A 303 7.13 -17.08 27.02
N GLY A 304 6.32 -16.13 27.49
CA GLY A 304 6.32 -15.65 28.88
C GLY A 304 6.01 -16.76 29.89
N ALA A 305 5.05 -17.63 29.59
CA ALA A 305 4.74 -18.79 30.41
C ALA A 305 5.91 -19.81 30.46
N GLN A 306 6.59 -20.04 29.34
CA GLN A 306 7.78 -20.89 29.28
C GLN A 306 8.95 -20.32 30.10
N ILE A 307 9.23 -19.01 29.98
CA ILE A 307 10.27 -18.35 30.77
C ILE A 307 9.97 -18.46 32.27
N THR A 308 8.71 -18.25 32.67
CA THR A 308 8.29 -18.36 34.08
C THR A 308 8.46 -19.78 34.61
N SER A 309 8.14 -20.79 33.79
CA SER A 309 8.35 -22.20 34.12
C SER A 309 9.84 -22.54 34.27
N LEU A 310 10.70 -22.05 33.37
CA LEU A 310 12.15 -22.25 33.45
C LEU A 310 12.77 -21.56 34.66
N ALA A 311 12.39 -20.31 34.94
CA ALA A 311 12.83 -19.60 36.13
C ALA A 311 12.44 -20.33 37.42
N GLY A 312 11.23 -20.90 37.49
CA GLY A 312 10.81 -21.71 38.63
C GLY A 312 11.57 -23.05 38.76
N LYS A 313 12.08 -23.61 37.65
CA LYS A 313 12.97 -24.79 37.70
C LYS A 313 14.37 -24.42 38.20
N GLU A 314 14.90 -23.28 37.74
CA GLU A 314 16.19 -22.76 38.17
C GLU A 314 16.22 -22.42 39.66
N GLU A 315 15.16 -21.79 40.18
CA GLU A 315 15.02 -21.49 41.61
C GLU A 315 14.96 -22.77 42.46
N ARG A 316 14.27 -23.82 41.98
CA ARG A 316 14.28 -25.13 42.65
C ARG A 316 15.65 -25.78 42.64
N SER A 317 16.39 -25.69 41.54
CA SER A 317 17.76 -26.20 41.45
C SER A 317 18.69 -25.48 42.43
N ALA A 318 18.60 -24.15 42.51
CA ALA A 318 19.40 -23.35 43.43
C ALA A 318 19.14 -23.72 44.90
N LEU A 319 17.87 -23.88 45.29
CA LEU A 319 17.50 -24.36 46.63
C LEU A 319 18.01 -25.77 46.92
N GLU A 320 18.04 -26.64 45.92
CA GLU A 320 18.53 -28.00 46.06
C GLU A 320 20.06 -28.04 46.22
N ASP A 321 20.79 -27.17 45.51
CA ASP A 321 22.23 -26.99 45.68
C ASP A 321 22.59 -26.36 47.03
N GLU A 322 21.81 -25.41 47.53
CA GLU A 322 21.97 -24.85 48.87
C GLU A 322 21.76 -25.93 49.95
N ARG A 323 20.76 -26.80 49.77
CA ARG A 323 20.53 -27.95 50.65
C ARG A 323 21.69 -28.95 50.62
N ARG A 324 22.26 -29.24 49.43
CA ARG A 324 23.44 -30.12 49.29
C ARG A 324 24.67 -29.51 49.97
N ASN A 325 24.91 -28.21 49.80
CA ASN A 325 26.03 -27.51 50.45
C ASN A 325 25.88 -27.50 51.98
N GLY A 326 24.67 -27.33 52.49
CA GLY A 326 24.39 -27.47 53.93
C GLY A 326 24.71 -28.86 54.47
N ALA A 327 24.31 -29.92 53.75
CA ALA A 327 24.61 -31.30 54.12
C ALA A 327 26.12 -31.60 54.09
N LEU A 328 26.85 -31.06 53.10
CA LEU A 328 28.31 -31.16 53.00
C LEU A 328 29.01 -30.54 54.21
N MET A 329 28.64 -29.32 54.61
CA MET A 329 29.19 -28.66 55.80
C MET A 329 28.95 -29.50 57.08
N GLU A 330 27.79 -30.13 57.21
CA GLU A 330 27.52 -30.97 58.37
C GLU A 330 28.35 -32.25 58.40
N LEU A 331 28.58 -32.87 57.24
CA LEU A 331 29.48 -34.02 57.10
C LEU A 331 30.94 -33.66 57.40
N GLU A 332 31.43 -32.52 56.90
CA GLU A 332 32.78 -32.02 57.22
C GLU A 332 32.97 -31.80 58.72
N LYS A 333 31.96 -31.23 59.38
CA LYS A 333 31.97 -31.06 60.84
C LYS A 333 32.03 -32.40 61.58
N LYS A 334 31.23 -33.39 61.17
CA LYS A 334 31.23 -34.75 61.76
C LYS A 334 32.58 -35.45 61.54
N LEU A 335 33.18 -35.28 60.36
CA LEU A 335 34.51 -35.80 60.04
C LEU A 335 35.57 -35.21 60.98
N GLY A 336 35.57 -33.88 61.17
CA GLY A 336 36.51 -33.22 62.08
C GLY A 336 36.43 -33.74 63.52
N VAL A 337 35.22 -33.97 64.06
CA VAL A 337 35.04 -34.54 65.40
C VAL A 337 35.63 -35.96 65.48
N ARG A 338 35.35 -36.80 64.48
CA ARG A 338 35.88 -38.18 64.40
C ARG A 338 37.41 -38.19 64.30
N GLU A 339 38.01 -37.27 63.53
CA GLU A 339 39.47 -37.15 63.42
C GLU A 339 40.13 -36.78 64.77
N GLU A 340 39.49 -35.89 65.54
CA GLU A 340 39.92 -35.50 66.88
C GLU A 340 39.85 -36.69 67.87
N GLU A 341 38.75 -37.46 67.83
CA GLU A 341 38.59 -38.69 68.63
C GLU A 341 39.68 -39.72 68.31
N VAL A 342 39.97 -39.95 67.02
CA VAL A 342 41.04 -40.86 66.59
C VAL A 342 42.40 -40.35 67.08
N ARG A 343 42.66 -39.04 67.01
CA ARG A 343 43.88 -38.43 67.56
C ARG A 343 44.01 -38.67 69.07
N SER A 344 42.92 -38.49 69.81
CA SER A 344 42.86 -38.71 71.27
C SER A 344 43.11 -40.17 71.65
N LEU A 345 42.43 -41.11 70.99
CA LEU A 345 42.61 -42.55 71.23
C LEU A 345 44.04 -43.00 70.92
N LYS A 346 44.64 -42.48 69.85
CA LYS A 346 46.03 -42.75 69.49
C LYS A 346 47.01 -42.23 70.56
N LEU A 347 46.73 -41.06 71.15
CA LEU A 347 47.51 -40.51 72.25
C LEU A 347 47.39 -41.35 73.52
N GLN A 348 46.18 -41.80 73.87
CA GLN A 348 45.95 -42.70 75.01
C GLN A 348 46.66 -44.05 74.84
N LEU A 349 46.65 -44.62 73.63
CA LEU A 349 47.42 -45.82 73.30
C LEU A 349 48.94 -45.60 73.42
N GLN A 350 49.45 -44.42 73.05
CA GLN A 350 50.86 -44.08 73.25
C GLN A 350 51.22 -43.85 74.73
N GLN A 351 50.28 -43.39 75.55
CA GLN A 351 50.53 -43.03 76.95
C GLN A 351 50.24 -44.16 77.94
N GLY A 352 49.45 -45.17 77.58
CA GLY A 352 48.99 -46.24 78.47
C GLY A 352 49.38 -47.65 78.02
N VAL A 353 50.62 -48.08 78.30
CA VAL A 353 51.07 -49.49 78.15
C VAL A 353 51.45 -50.12 79.50
N THR A 354 50.95 -49.62 80.64
CA THR A 354 51.34 -50.16 81.96
C THR A 354 50.20 -50.33 82.99
N GLN A 355 49.01 -50.78 82.60
CA GLN A 355 47.99 -51.24 83.58
C GLN A 355 47.34 -52.59 83.20
N THR A 356 46.93 -53.30 84.24
CA THR A 356 46.66 -54.75 84.33
C THR A 356 45.59 -55.30 83.37
N PRO A 357 45.67 -56.61 82.99
CA PRO A 357 45.00 -57.16 81.80
C PRO A 357 43.46 -57.29 81.87
N ASP A 358 42.87 -57.53 83.05
CA ASP A 358 41.46 -57.97 83.13
C ASP A 358 40.43 -56.84 82.98
N GLY A 359 40.74 -55.61 83.40
CA GLY A 359 39.84 -54.46 83.19
C GLY A 359 39.87 -53.97 81.74
N ALA A 360 41.07 -53.97 81.13
CA ALA A 360 41.27 -53.58 79.74
C ALA A 360 40.58 -54.53 78.76
N LEU A 361 40.50 -55.83 79.08
CA LEU A 361 39.80 -56.82 78.26
C LEU A 361 38.29 -56.60 78.23
N ALA A 362 37.67 -56.34 79.38
CA ALA A 362 36.23 -56.07 79.46
C ALA A 362 35.84 -54.76 78.75
N GLU A 363 36.69 -53.73 78.85
CA GLU A 363 36.48 -52.46 78.15
C GLU A 363 36.71 -52.60 76.63
N MET A 364 37.67 -53.42 76.21
CA MET A 364 37.90 -53.74 74.80
C MET A 364 36.75 -54.56 74.20
N GLU A 365 36.18 -55.53 74.93
CA GLU A 365 34.99 -56.29 74.49
C GLU A 365 33.74 -55.40 74.36
N LYS A 366 33.55 -54.47 75.30
CA LYS A 366 32.47 -53.49 75.22
C LYS A 366 32.64 -52.59 73.99
N ASN A 367 33.84 -52.03 73.79
CA ASN A 367 34.16 -51.22 72.61
C ASN A 367 33.99 -52.00 71.30
N LEU A 368 34.29 -53.31 71.30
CA LEU A 368 34.09 -54.15 70.13
C LEU A 368 32.59 -54.27 69.78
N ARG A 369 31.73 -54.53 70.76
CA ARG A 369 30.27 -54.59 70.56
C ARG A 369 29.69 -53.26 70.09
N ASP A 370 30.09 -52.18 70.74
CA ASP A 370 29.63 -50.83 70.35
C ASP A 370 30.08 -50.51 68.91
N SER A 371 31.29 -50.94 68.51
CA SER A 371 31.77 -50.80 67.13
C SER A 371 31.03 -51.68 66.12
N GLU A 372 30.63 -52.90 66.49
CA GLU A 372 29.85 -53.79 65.63
C GLU A 372 28.44 -53.25 65.38
N ASP A 373 27.81 -52.64 66.38
CA ASP A 373 26.49 -52.05 66.23
C ASP A 373 26.54 -50.77 65.38
N VAL A 374 27.57 -49.92 65.55
CA VAL A 374 27.84 -48.80 64.62
C VAL A 374 28.10 -49.29 63.20
N ALA A 375 28.83 -50.39 63.02
CA ALA A 375 29.09 -50.96 61.71
C ALA A 375 27.82 -51.49 61.02
N LYS A 376 26.87 -52.06 61.79
CA LYS A 376 25.56 -52.47 61.26
C LYS A 376 24.73 -51.26 60.84
N GLU A 377 24.72 -50.20 61.64
CA GLU A 377 23.99 -48.97 61.34
C GLU A 377 24.53 -48.29 60.07
N LEU A 378 25.85 -48.12 59.97
CA LEU A 378 26.50 -47.60 58.76
C LEU A 378 26.20 -48.44 57.51
N LYS A 379 26.07 -49.78 57.67
CA LYS A 379 25.75 -50.66 56.54
C LYS A 379 24.30 -50.48 56.06
N VAL A 380 23.37 -50.21 56.98
CA VAL A 380 21.98 -49.89 56.63
C VAL A 380 21.92 -48.52 55.95
N GLU A 381 22.64 -47.53 56.48
CA GLU A 381 22.68 -46.18 55.92
C GLU A 381 23.29 -46.18 54.51
N LEU A 382 24.40 -46.90 54.30
CA LEU A 382 25.01 -47.10 52.97
C LEU A 382 24.04 -47.75 51.98
N ALA A 383 23.27 -48.76 52.40
CA ALA A 383 22.27 -49.39 51.53
C ALA A 383 21.13 -48.41 51.17
N SER A 384 20.72 -47.56 52.11
CA SER A 384 19.71 -46.54 51.86
C SER A 384 20.20 -45.47 50.89
N GLU A 385 21.44 -45.00 51.03
CA GLU A 385 22.06 -44.04 50.11
C GLU A 385 22.26 -44.62 48.71
N GLN A 386 22.70 -45.88 48.61
CA GLN A 386 22.80 -46.56 47.31
C GLN A 386 21.44 -46.65 46.60
N THR A 387 20.36 -46.86 47.37
CA THR A 387 19.00 -46.88 46.83
C THR A 387 18.57 -45.49 46.36
N GLN A 388 18.84 -44.44 47.14
CA GLN A 388 18.59 -43.05 46.75
C GLN A 388 19.39 -42.65 45.50
N GLN A 389 20.66 -43.08 45.41
CA GLN A 389 21.50 -42.81 44.25
C GLN A 389 20.96 -43.50 42.99
N ALA A 390 20.43 -44.73 43.11
CA ALA A 390 19.80 -45.42 41.99
C ALA A 390 18.50 -44.73 41.53
N GLU A 391 17.67 -44.26 42.48
CA GLU A 391 16.46 -43.50 42.21
C GLU A 391 16.77 -42.19 41.46
N LEU A 392 17.74 -41.41 41.95
CA LEU A 392 18.18 -40.16 41.33
C LEU A 392 18.76 -40.38 39.92
N LYS A 393 19.55 -41.44 39.71
CA LYS A 393 20.06 -41.81 38.38
C LYS A 393 18.94 -42.15 37.42
N SER A 394 17.91 -42.86 37.88
CA SER A 394 16.73 -43.19 37.09
C SER A 394 15.93 -41.94 36.69
N GLN A 395 15.74 -41.00 37.63
CA GLN A 395 15.07 -39.72 37.36
C GLN A 395 15.86 -38.84 36.39
N LEU A 396 17.19 -38.76 36.53
CA LEU A 396 18.03 -38.02 35.59
C LEU A 396 17.93 -38.61 34.17
N ALA A 397 17.97 -39.95 34.06
CA ALA A 397 17.86 -40.63 32.77
C ALA A 397 16.49 -40.40 32.09
N SER A 398 15.40 -40.39 32.87
CA SER A 398 14.07 -40.12 32.33
C SER A 398 13.92 -38.67 31.86
N GLN A 399 14.43 -37.71 32.65
CA GLN A 399 14.45 -36.29 32.25
C GLN A 399 15.30 -36.05 31.00
N GLN A 400 16.46 -36.70 30.89
CA GLN A 400 17.31 -36.61 29.70
C GLN A 400 16.61 -37.17 28.45
N ALA A 401 15.87 -38.28 28.59
CA ALA A 401 15.10 -38.86 27.50
C ALA A 401 13.96 -37.92 27.05
N GLU A 402 13.25 -37.31 27.99
CA GLU A 402 12.17 -36.37 27.70
C GLU A 402 12.69 -35.09 27.01
N ALA A 403 13.78 -34.50 27.53
CA ALA A 403 14.42 -33.34 26.91
C ALA A 403 14.91 -33.65 25.49
N SER A 404 15.47 -34.84 25.27
CA SER A 404 15.91 -35.28 23.93
C SER A 404 14.74 -35.44 22.95
N ALA A 405 13.60 -35.97 23.43
CA ALA A 405 12.39 -36.08 22.62
C ALA A 405 11.81 -34.70 22.25
N GLN A 406 11.82 -33.75 23.20
CA GLN A 406 11.41 -32.38 22.95
C GLN A 406 12.32 -31.67 21.94
N LEU A 407 13.65 -31.81 22.07
CA LEU A 407 14.61 -31.26 21.11
C LEU A 407 14.41 -31.82 19.70
N SER A 408 14.17 -33.13 19.58
CA SER A 408 13.87 -33.76 18.29
C SER A 408 12.60 -33.18 17.64
N SER A 409 11.54 -33.01 18.44
CA SER A 409 10.29 -32.38 17.99
C SER A 409 10.51 -30.94 17.53
N LEU A 410 11.18 -30.10 18.34
CA LEU A 410 11.48 -28.72 17.98
C LEU A 410 12.36 -28.63 16.73
N SER A 411 13.38 -29.50 16.60
CA SER A 411 14.23 -29.56 15.41
C SER A 411 13.44 -29.87 14.14
N SER A 412 12.43 -30.75 14.23
CA SER A 412 11.55 -31.05 13.11
C SER A 412 10.66 -29.86 12.73
N GLN A 413 10.16 -29.12 13.72
CA GLN A 413 9.38 -27.90 13.49
C GLN A 413 10.22 -26.80 12.83
N VAL A 414 11.45 -26.57 13.31
CA VAL A 414 12.39 -25.60 12.71
C VAL A 414 12.69 -25.96 11.26
N SER A 415 12.89 -27.25 10.95
CA SER A 415 13.13 -27.71 9.58
C SER A 415 11.92 -27.45 8.68
N SER A 416 10.70 -27.70 9.18
CA SER A 416 9.46 -27.40 8.46
C SER A 416 9.32 -25.91 8.18
N LEU A 417 9.46 -25.06 9.20
CA LEU A 417 9.37 -23.60 9.06
C LEU A 417 10.45 -23.04 8.14
N SER A 418 11.67 -23.58 8.20
CA SER A 418 12.74 -23.18 7.29
C SER A 418 12.41 -23.50 5.84
N SER A 419 11.77 -24.65 5.57
CA SER A 419 11.33 -25.02 4.22
C SER A 419 10.20 -24.12 3.71
N GLU A 420 9.26 -23.75 4.58
CA GLU A 420 8.17 -22.83 4.27
C GLU A 420 8.70 -21.43 3.97
N ASN A 421 9.66 -20.94 4.76
CA ASN A 421 10.30 -19.65 4.52
C ASN A 421 11.06 -19.60 3.18
N SER A 422 11.72 -20.71 2.80
CA SER A 422 12.34 -20.84 1.47
C SER A 422 11.30 -20.74 0.35
N ASN A 423 10.14 -21.38 0.52
CA ASN A 423 9.06 -21.31 -0.47
C ASN A 423 8.48 -19.89 -0.57
N LEU A 424 8.22 -19.24 0.56
CA LEU A 424 7.72 -17.86 0.59
C LEU A 424 8.71 -16.87 -0.05
N SER A 425 10.01 -17.04 0.21
CA SER A 425 11.06 -16.24 -0.42
C SER A 425 11.06 -16.42 -1.95
N SER A 426 10.90 -17.65 -2.44
CA SER A 426 10.80 -17.93 -3.87
C SER A 426 9.56 -17.29 -4.52
N LEU A 427 8.43 -17.28 -3.80
CA LEU A 427 7.19 -16.65 -4.24
C LEU A 427 7.34 -15.13 -4.31
N ASN A 428 7.94 -14.50 -3.30
CA ASN A 428 8.23 -13.07 -3.30
C ASN A 428 9.14 -12.67 -4.46
N ALA A 429 10.17 -13.47 -4.77
CA ALA A 429 11.03 -13.22 -5.93
C ALA A 429 10.25 -13.28 -7.25
N SER A 430 9.28 -14.21 -7.36
CA SER A 430 8.41 -14.30 -8.54
C SER A 430 7.46 -13.10 -8.66
N LEU A 431 6.80 -12.72 -7.56
CA LEU A 431 5.90 -11.57 -7.54
C LEU A 431 6.63 -10.25 -7.84
N THR A 432 7.86 -10.10 -7.36
CA THR A 432 8.70 -8.93 -7.66
C THR A 432 8.97 -8.83 -9.16
N LYS A 433 9.31 -9.96 -9.82
CA LYS A 433 9.50 -9.99 -11.28
C LYS A 433 8.22 -9.63 -12.05
N GLU A 434 7.07 -10.10 -11.59
CA GLU A 434 5.78 -9.78 -12.21
C GLU A 434 5.43 -8.29 -12.06
N LEU A 435 5.74 -7.71 -10.89
CA LEU A 435 5.54 -6.29 -10.61
C LEU A 435 6.45 -5.40 -11.48
N ASP A 436 7.71 -5.79 -11.68
CA ASP A 436 8.62 -5.08 -12.58
C ASP A 436 8.18 -5.16 -14.05
N ALA A 437 7.64 -6.32 -14.47
CA ALA A 437 7.05 -6.46 -15.79
C ALA A 437 5.82 -5.54 -15.97
N ALA A 438 4.94 -5.48 -14.96
CA ALA A 438 3.78 -4.59 -14.98
C ALA A 438 4.18 -3.11 -15.02
N ARG A 439 5.22 -2.70 -14.27
CA ARG A 439 5.76 -1.33 -14.30
C ARG A 439 6.27 -0.95 -15.70
N LYS A 440 6.98 -1.85 -16.38
CA LYS A 440 7.43 -1.63 -17.76
C LYS A 440 6.26 -1.45 -18.73
N VAL A 441 5.19 -2.22 -18.56
CA VAL A 441 3.97 -2.06 -19.36
C VAL A 441 3.29 -0.72 -19.06
N SER A 442 3.17 -0.32 -17.79
CA SER A 442 2.60 0.98 -17.41
C SER A 442 3.37 2.14 -18.05
N SER A 443 4.71 2.11 -17.96
CA SER A 443 5.58 3.13 -18.55
C SER A 443 5.40 3.20 -20.08
N SER A 444 5.28 2.04 -20.74
CA SER A 444 5.02 1.99 -22.18
C SER A 444 3.65 2.56 -22.55
N LEU A 445 2.62 2.33 -21.74
CA LEU A 445 1.28 2.87 -21.97
C LEU A 445 1.23 4.37 -21.74
N GLU A 446 1.92 4.88 -20.72
CA GLU A 446 2.04 6.31 -20.45
C GLU A 446 2.67 7.06 -21.63
N LEU A 447 3.74 6.51 -22.22
CA LEU A 447 4.34 7.05 -23.44
C LEU A 447 3.35 7.05 -24.61
N GLN A 448 2.60 5.95 -24.82
CA GLN A 448 1.57 5.89 -25.86
C GLN A 448 0.46 6.93 -25.66
N VAL A 449 0.01 7.15 -24.43
CA VAL A 449 -1.00 8.16 -24.10
C VAL A 449 -0.46 9.57 -24.39
N SER A 450 0.80 9.84 -24.03
CA SER A 450 1.47 11.09 -24.34
C SER A 450 1.55 11.34 -25.85
N ASP A 451 1.96 10.34 -26.63
CA ASP A 451 2.03 10.41 -28.09
C ASP A 451 0.65 10.67 -28.73
N LEU A 452 -0.38 9.96 -28.28
CA LEU A 452 -1.76 10.15 -28.76
C LEU A 452 -2.31 11.53 -28.38
N SER A 453 -1.97 12.04 -27.20
CA SER A 453 -2.32 13.40 -26.81
C SER A 453 -1.66 14.43 -27.72
N GLY A 454 -0.38 14.25 -28.05
CA GLY A 454 0.33 15.09 -29.02
C GLY A 454 -0.29 15.05 -30.42
N GLN A 455 -0.69 13.86 -30.90
CA GLN A 455 -1.41 13.72 -32.17
C GLN A 455 -2.76 14.44 -32.15
N LYS A 456 -3.52 14.31 -31.06
CA LYS A 456 -4.81 15.02 -30.88
C LYS A 456 -4.63 16.53 -30.98
N ASP A 457 -3.62 17.09 -30.30
CA ASP A 457 -3.35 18.53 -30.34
C ASP A 457 -2.96 19.01 -31.75
N ALA A 458 -2.18 18.20 -32.47
CA ALA A 458 -1.84 18.48 -33.87
C ALA A 458 -3.09 18.47 -34.78
N PHE A 459 -3.99 17.50 -34.62
CA PHE A 459 -5.26 17.46 -35.35
C PHE A 459 -6.15 18.66 -35.02
N MET A 460 -6.28 19.02 -33.75
CA MET A 460 -7.04 20.19 -33.32
C MET A 460 -6.48 21.50 -33.91
N LYS A 461 -5.14 21.63 -33.98
CA LYS A 461 -4.49 22.77 -34.63
C LYS A 461 -4.80 22.82 -36.13
N ARG A 462 -4.73 21.67 -36.83
CA ARG A 462 -5.05 21.58 -38.27
C ARG A 462 -6.52 21.89 -38.55
N GLN A 463 -7.42 21.43 -37.68
CA GLN A 463 -8.85 21.75 -37.78
C GLN A 463 -9.06 23.27 -37.71
N LYS A 464 -8.48 23.95 -36.72
CA LYS A 464 -8.57 25.41 -36.60
C LYS A 464 -7.99 26.15 -37.81
N GLU A 465 -6.87 25.66 -38.35
CA GLU A 465 -6.25 26.23 -39.54
C GLU A 465 -7.17 26.09 -40.76
N LEU A 466 -7.75 24.91 -40.98
CA LEU A 466 -8.73 24.69 -42.05
C LEU A 466 -10.01 25.51 -41.88
N GLU A 467 -10.53 25.62 -40.65
CA GLU A 467 -11.67 26.49 -40.34
C GLU A 467 -11.35 27.95 -40.70
N SER A 468 -10.14 28.42 -40.38
CA SER A 468 -9.69 29.76 -40.77
C SER A 468 -9.49 29.91 -42.28
N GLU A 469 -9.02 28.87 -42.97
CA GLU A 469 -8.86 28.86 -44.43
C GLU A 469 -10.22 28.99 -45.10
N ILE A 470 -11.22 28.21 -44.65
CA ILE A 470 -12.62 28.28 -45.10
C ILE A 470 -13.20 29.68 -44.86
N GLN A 471 -12.95 30.27 -43.68
CA GLN A 471 -13.43 31.62 -43.35
C GLN A 471 -12.81 32.70 -44.26
N ASN A 472 -11.57 32.48 -44.71
CA ASN A 472 -10.83 33.40 -45.58
C ASN A 472 -11.03 33.14 -47.08
N VAL A 473 -11.70 32.04 -47.47
CA VAL A 473 -12.16 31.86 -48.85
C VAL A 473 -13.17 32.97 -49.12
N PRO A 474 -12.90 33.92 -50.04
CA PRO A 474 -13.87 34.95 -50.36
C PRO A 474 -15.17 34.26 -50.81
N PRO A 475 -16.35 34.75 -50.38
CA PRO A 475 -17.61 34.21 -50.85
C PRO A 475 -17.55 34.16 -52.38
N PRO A 476 -18.00 33.07 -53.03
CA PRO A 476 -17.95 32.99 -54.48
C PRO A 476 -18.69 34.21 -55.00
N THR A 477 -17.96 35.18 -55.56
CA THR A 477 -18.56 36.18 -56.42
C THR A 477 -19.28 35.35 -57.48
N PRO A 478 -20.63 35.38 -57.53
CA PRO A 478 -21.34 34.55 -58.46
C PRO A 478 -20.79 34.89 -59.84
N PRO A 479 -20.29 33.91 -60.62
CA PRO A 479 -19.95 34.17 -62.01
C PRO A 479 -21.16 34.85 -62.64
N SER A 480 -20.94 35.91 -63.41
CA SER A 480 -22.00 36.73 -64.01
C SER A 480 -23.07 35.89 -64.72
N ASP A 481 -22.72 34.68 -65.15
CA ASP A 481 -23.59 33.66 -65.75
C ASP A 481 -24.69 33.12 -64.81
N LEU A 482 -24.45 33.07 -63.49
CA LEU A 482 -25.44 32.60 -62.51
C LEU A 482 -26.58 33.61 -62.30
N THR A 483 -26.31 34.91 -62.45
CA THR A 483 -27.37 35.92 -62.43
C THR A 483 -28.27 35.82 -63.66
N SER A 484 -27.68 35.49 -64.82
CA SER A 484 -28.41 35.18 -66.06
C SER A 484 -29.30 33.95 -65.88
N LEU A 485 -28.73 32.84 -65.39
CA LEU A 485 -29.48 31.61 -65.11
C LEU A 485 -30.60 31.82 -64.09
N THR A 486 -30.38 32.64 -63.06
CA THR A 486 -31.42 32.96 -62.07
C THR A 486 -32.58 33.74 -62.70
N SER A 487 -32.29 34.70 -63.57
CA SER A 487 -33.31 35.45 -64.32
C SER A 487 -34.08 34.57 -65.31
N GLU A 488 -33.39 33.60 -65.91
CA GLU A 488 -33.99 32.64 -66.82
C GLU A 488 -34.89 31.65 -66.08
N ILE A 489 -34.47 31.16 -64.91
CA ILE A 489 -35.30 30.32 -64.02
C ILE A 489 -36.58 31.05 -63.60
N GLU A 490 -36.49 32.33 -63.21
CA GLU A 490 -37.69 33.11 -62.86
C GLU A 490 -38.61 33.32 -64.08
N THR A 491 -38.04 33.50 -65.27
CA THR A 491 -38.82 33.57 -66.52
C THR A 491 -39.55 32.25 -66.80
N TRP A 492 -38.89 31.11 -66.60
CA TRP A 492 -39.50 29.79 -66.75
C TRP A 492 -40.57 29.52 -65.69
N LYS A 493 -40.39 29.95 -64.44
CA LYS A 493 -41.42 29.86 -63.40
C LYS A 493 -42.67 30.65 -63.76
N LEU A 494 -42.52 31.89 -64.24
CA LEU A 494 -43.62 32.73 -64.72
C LEU A 494 -44.34 32.07 -65.90
N ARG A 495 -43.60 31.50 -66.84
CA ARG A 495 -44.18 30.79 -67.99
C ARG A 495 -44.97 29.54 -67.56
N ALA A 496 -44.41 28.75 -66.64
CA ALA A 496 -45.08 27.57 -66.09
C ALA A 496 -46.34 27.94 -65.29
N GLN A 497 -46.34 29.08 -64.60
CA GLN A 497 -47.53 29.60 -63.92
C GLN A 497 -48.61 29.99 -64.93
N LYS A 498 -48.25 30.75 -65.97
CA LYS A 498 -49.19 31.12 -67.03
C LYS A 498 -49.82 29.88 -67.70
N CYS A 499 -49.02 28.86 -68.02
CA CYS A 499 -49.55 27.61 -68.59
C CYS A 499 -50.53 26.89 -67.64
N ARG A 500 -50.29 26.94 -66.32
CA ARG A 500 -51.24 26.42 -65.33
C ARG A 500 -52.53 27.21 -65.36
N ASP A 501 -52.46 28.54 -65.36
CA ASP A 501 -53.64 29.41 -65.39
C ASP A 501 -54.46 29.20 -66.68
N ASP A 502 -53.80 29.18 -67.85
CA ASP A 502 -54.41 28.92 -69.16
C ASP A 502 -55.11 27.54 -69.18
N ARG A 503 -54.46 26.50 -68.64
CA ARG A 503 -55.09 25.17 -68.50
C ARG A 503 -56.34 25.22 -67.63
N THR A 504 -56.30 25.98 -66.53
CA THR A 504 -57.45 26.13 -65.63
C THR A 504 -58.61 26.83 -66.34
N GLN A 505 -58.32 27.86 -67.14
CA GLN A 505 -59.31 28.56 -67.97
C GLN A 505 -59.95 27.62 -68.99
N VAL A 506 -59.16 26.82 -69.72
CA VAL A 506 -59.69 25.86 -70.70
C VAL A 506 -60.61 24.83 -70.03
N VAL A 507 -60.29 24.38 -68.81
CA VAL A 507 -61.16 23.47 -68.04
C VAL A 507 -62.48 24.13 -67.69
N LEU A 508 -62.48 25.41 -67.30
CA LEU A 508 -63.70 26.16 -67.02
C LEU A 508 -64.54 26.40 -68.28
N GLU A 509 -63.91 26.75 -69.41
CA GLU A 509 -64.58 26.90 -70.69
C GLU A 509 -65.21 25.59 -71.16
N LYS A 510 -64.48 24.46 -71.03
CA LYS A 510 -65.00 23.12 -71.32
C LYS A 510 -66.22 22.79 -70.45
N LYS A 511 -66.19 23.15 -69.16
CA LYS A 511 -67.33 22.96 -68.26
C LYS A 511 -68.55 23.78 -68.70
N SER A 512 -68.35 25.07 -69.01
CA SER A 512 -69.42 25.94 -69.53
C SER A 512 -70.00 25.43 -70.85
N LEU A 513 -69.15 24.99 -71.79
CA LEU A 513 -69.58 24.38 -73.04
C LEU A 513 -70.38 23.10 -72.81
N SER A 514 -69.96 22.26 -71.85
CA SER A 514 -70.71 21.06 -71.47
C SER A 514 -72.10 21.39 -70.92
N GLU A 515 -72.21 22.43 -70.08
CA GLU A 515 -73.50 22.92 -69.55
C GLU A 515 -74.40 23.45 -70.68
N ASN A 516 -73.83 24.17 -71.65
CA ASN A 516 -74.55 24.64 -72.84
C ASN A 516 -75.05 23.47 -73.69
N VAL A 517 -74.21 22.45 -73.92
CA VAL A 517 -74.60 21.22 -74.65
C VAL A 517 -75.73 20.48 -73.95
N GLN A 518 -75.68 20.37 -72.61
CA GLN A 518 -76.79 19.77 -71.84
C GLN A 518 -78.09 20.58 -71.98
N THR A 519 -78.00 21.91 -71.95
CA THR A 519 -79.15 22.80 -72.13
C THR A 519 -79.76 22.66 -73.53
N LEU A 520 -78.92 22.64 -74.57
CA LEU A 520 -79.34 22.40 -75.94
C LEU A 520 -79.99 21.02 -76.10
N LYS A 521 -79.45 19.97 -75.48
CA LYS A 521 -80.02 18.62 -75.49
C LYS A 521 -81.39 18.57 -74.81
N ALA A 522 -81.57 19.29 -73.70
CA ALA A 522 -82.87 19.43 -73.03
C ALA A 522 -83.88 20.15 -73.95
N SER A 523 -83.48 21.25 -74.59
CA SER A 523 -84.32 21.99 -75.55
C SER A 523 -84.71 21.16 -76.77
N LEU A 524 -83.77 20.36 -77.29
CA LEU A 524 -84.04 19.44 -78.39
C LEU A 524 -85.08 18.39 -77.98
N THR A 525 -84.93 17.81 -76.79
CA THR A 525 -85.88 16.83 -76.25
C THR A 525 -87.27 17.44 -76.07
N ALA A 526 -87.35 18.68 -75.59
CA ALA A 526 -88.61 19.42 -75.46
C ALA A 526 -89.28 19.66 -76.83
N SER A 527 -88.49 20.06 -77.83
CA SER A 527 -88.98 20.25 -79.20
C SER A 527 -89.45 18.94 -79.82
N GLN A 528 -88.73 17.84 -79.57
CA GLN A 528 -89.10 16.51 -80.05
C GLN A 528 -90.41 16.01 -79.41
N ASN A 529 -90.62 16.30 -78.12
CA ASN A 529 -91.90 16.04 -77.44
C ASN A 529 -93.04 16.91 -77.98
N GLN A 530 -92.76 18.15 -78.37
CA GLN A 530 -93.75 19.01 -79.02
C GLN A 530 -94.14 18.47 -80.40
N VAL A 531 -93.16 18.00 -81.18
CA VAL A 531 -93.42 17.36 -82.48
C VAL A 531 -94.25 16.08 -82.31
N THR A 532 -93.96 15.22 -81.34
CA THR A 532 -94.77 14.01 -81.11
C THR A 532 -96.20 14.35 -80.67
N SER A 533 -96.39 15.38 -79.84
CA SER A 533 -97.71 15.90 -79.46
C SER A 533 -98.48 16.47 -80.66
N LEU A 534 -97.83 17.27 -81.49
CA LEU A 534 -98.42 17.77 -82.74
C LEU A 534 -98.78 16.61 -83.67
N ASN A 535 -97.91 15.62 -83.82
CA ASN A 535 -98.14 14.46 -84.67
C ASN A 535 -99.33 13.63 -84.17
N ALA A 536 -99.47 13.44 -82.85
CA ALA A 536 -100.64 12.80 -82.25
C ALA A 536 -101.93 13.62 -82.50
N THR A 537 -101.84 14.95 -82.47
CA THR A 537 -102.96 15.85 -82.77
C THR A 537 -103.37 15.74 -84.25
N VAL A 538 -102.39 15.71 -85.16
CA VAL A 538 -102.61 15.52 -86.60
C VAL A 538 -103.27 14.17 -86.86
N GLU A 539 -102.77 13.08 -86.27
CA GLU A 539 -103.39 11.76 -86.44
C GLU A 539 -104.79 11.68 -85.82
N SER A 540 -105.04 12.37 -84.69
CA SER A 540 -106.39 12.54 -84.14
C SER A 540 -107.32 13.30 -85.08
N GLN A 541 -106.86 14.40 -85.67
CA GLN A 541 -107.62 15.16 -86.66
C GLN A 541 -107.89 14.34 -87.92
N LYS A 542 -106.91 13.59 -88.40
CA LYS A 542 -107.03 12.67 -89.54
C LYS A 542 -108.05 11.57 -89.25
N ALA A 543 -108.05 10.98 -88.06
CA ALA A 543 -109.06 10.01 -87.63
C ALA A 543 -110.46 10.65 -87.57
N ARG A 544 -110.57 11.89 -87.12
CA ARG A 544 -111.82 12.65 -87.07
C ARG A 544 -112.36 13.01 -88.45
N ILE A 545 -111.48 13.41 -89.38
CA ILE A 545 -111.84 13.61 -90.81
C ILE A 545 -112.34 12.30 -91.40
N LYS A 546 -111.64 11.19 -91.17
CA LYS A 546 -112.07 9.87 -91.63
C LYS A 546 -113.42 9.45 -91.03
N ALA A 547 -113.70 9.82 -89.78
CA ALA A 547 -115.01 9.58 -89.16
C ALA A 547 -116.12 10.45 -89.79
N LEU A 548 -115.81 11.69 -90.16
CA LEU A 548 -116.72 12.58 -90.90
C LEU A 548 -116.98 12.07 -92.33
N GLU A 549 -115.96 11.58 -93.03
CA GLU A 549 -116.12 10.91 -94.33
C GLU A 549 -117.03 9.67 -94.24
N ILE A 550 -116.96 8.92 -93.13
CA ILE A 550 -117.86 7.78 -92.89
C ILE A 550 -119.27 8.22 -92.50
N SER A 551 -119.44 9.37 -91.83
CA SER A 551 -120.77 9.93 -91.53
C SER A 551 -121.44 10.52 -92.78
N ASP A 552 -120.68 11.14 -93.69
CA ASP A 552 -121.18 11.66 -94.97
C ASP A 552 -121.59 10.53 -95.94
N VAL A 553 -121.12 9.29 -95.73
CA VAL A 553 -121.57 8.10 -96.48
C VAL A 553 -122.89 7.51 -95.94
N LYS A 554 -123.41 7.97 -94.80
CA LYS A 554 -124.69 7.51 -94.22
C LYS A 554 -125.85 8.52 -94.29
N SER A 555 -125.63 9.73 -94.79
CA SER A 555 -126.70 10.71 -95.06
C SER A 555 -126.57 11.27 -96.47
N GLU A 556 -127.42 10.78 -97.38
CA GLU A 556 -127.95 11.49 -98.55
C GLU A 556 -126.91 12.16 -99.49
N GLY A 557 -126.59 11.64 -100.67
CA GLY A 557 -127.45 11.03 -101.68
C GLY A 557 -127.42 11.94 -102.92
N SER A 558 -127.12 11.39 -104.10
CA SER A 558 -127.16 12.11 -105.38
C SER A 558 -126.07 13.20 -105.57
N SER A 559 -125.40 13.14 -106.73
CA SER A 559 -124.49 14.17 -107.28
C SER A 559 -123.19 14.35 -106.49
N GLY A 560 -121.98 14.16 -107.02
CA GLY A 560 -121.52 14.39 -108.37
C GLY A 560 -120.20 15.16 -108.27
N ILE A 561 -119.28 14.85 -109.19
CA ILE A 561 -118.04 15.58 -109.52
C ILE A 561 -116.76 15.07 -108.82
N MET A 562 -116.05 14.22 -109.57
CA MET A 562 -114.60 14.01 -109.50
C MET A 562 -113.88 15.23 -110.08
N VAL A 563 -112.80 15.70 -109.44
CA VAL A 563 -111.62 16.23 -110.16
C VAL A 563 -110.35 15.90 -109.38
N ASN A 564 -109.39 15.35 -110.13
CA ASN A 564 -107.99 15.06 -109.84
C ASN A 564 -107.21 16.26 -109.25
N SER A 565 -106.14 16.01 -108.50
CA SER A 565 -104.77 16.07 -109.05
C SER A 565 -103.72 15.80 -107.96
N SER A 566 -102.96 14.75 -108.23
CA SER A 566 -101.75 14.31 -107.53
C SER A 566 -100.54 15.17 -107.92
N GLU A 567 -99.40 14.87 -107.29
CA GLU A 567 -98.01 15.21 -107.66
C GLU A 567 -97.37 16.42 -106.98
N SER A 568 -96.55 16.16 -105.95
CA SER A 568 -95.08 16.12 -106.15
C SER A 568 -94.36 15.91 -104.82
N LEU A 569 -93.90 14.69 -104.61
CA LEU A 569 -92.79 14.30 -103.74
C LEU A 569 -91.63 13.96 -104.68
N GLU A 570 -90.45 14.54 -104.47
CA GLU A 570 -89.17 13.79 -104.47
C GLU A 570 -87.94 14.69 -104.37
N ASN A 571 -86.89 14.08 -103.82
CA ASN A 571 -85.47 14.43 -103.84
C ASN A 571 -84.94 15.32 -102.68
N ILE A 572 -84.15 14.69 -101.80
CA ILE A 572 -82.69 14.70 -101.88
C ILE A 572 -82.11 13.57 -101.00
N LYS A 573 -81.25 12.75 -101.60
CA LYS A 573 -80.41 11.70 -100.97
C LYS A 573 -78.97 11.89 -101.46
N LYS A 574 -78.00 11.61 -100.57
CA LYS A 574 -76.59 11.19 -100.78
C LYS A 574 -75.43 12.20 -101.03
N LYS A 575 -74.44 12.11 -100.13
CA LYS A 575 -72.95 12.02 -100.28
C LYS A 575 -72.40 11.86 -98.83
N GLU A 576 -71.75 10.81 -98.31
CA GLU A 576 -70.71 9.83 -98.73
C GLU A 576 -69.27 10.40 -98.84
N VAL A 577 -68.29 9.62 -98.32
CA VAL A 577 -66.81 9.75 -98.19
C VAL A 577 -66.36 9.95 -96.72
N GLU A 578 -65.94 8.94 -95.94
CA GLU A 578 -64.72 8.06 -95.93
C GLU A 578 -63.38 8.80 -95.74
N GLU A 579 -62.71 8.55 -94.60
CA GLU A 579 -61.24 8.43 -94.51
C GLU A 579 -60.83 7.64 -93.23
N GLU A 580 -59.87 6.74 -93.40
CA GLU A 580 -59.41 5.67 -92.53
C GLU A 580 -58.30 6.08 -91.55
N GLU A 581 -58.13 5.23 -90.52
CA GLU A 581 -56.93 4.76 -89.82
C GLU A 581 -55.61 5.56 -89.85
N GLU A 582 -55.03 5.81 -88.67
CA GLU A 582 -53.61 5.52 -88.44
C GLU A 582 -53.31 5.26 -86.95
N GLU A 583 -52.67 4.11 -86.70
CA GLU A 583 -52.12 3.64 -85.43
C GLU A 583 -50.88 4.45 -85.01
N GLY A 584 -50.59 4.53 -83.71
CA GLY A 584 -49.35 5.14 -83.22
C GLY A 584 -49.13 4.90 -81.74
N TRP A 585 -48.61 3.73 -81.41
CA TRP A 585 -48.02 3.41 -80.10
C TRP A 585 -46.83 4.33 -79.83
N GLY A 586 -46.79 4.91 -78.63
CA GLY A 586 -45.71 5.76 -78.14
C GLY A 586 -45.45 5.48 -76.67
N GLU A 587 -44.81 4.34 -76.42
CA GLU A 587 -44.09 3.98 -75.21
C GLU A 587 -43.04 5.06 -74.90
N TRP A 588 -43.16 5.75 -73.76
CA TRP A 588 -42.11 6.60 -73.22
C TRP A 588 -41.64 6.01 -71.91
N GLY A 589 -40.41 5.51 -71.95
CA GLY A 589 -39.70 4.91 -70.85
C GLY A 589 -39.28 5.90 -69.77
N GLU A 590 -38.81 5.27 -68.69
CA GLU A 590 -38.16 5.84 -67.52
C GLU A 590 -36.88 6.62 -67.90
N ASP A 591 -36.73 7.80 -67.28
CA ASP A 591 -35.51 8.30 -66.64
C ASP A 591 -35.88 9.43 -65.65
#